data_AF-A0A3D5F0G7-F1
#
_entry.id   AF-A0A3D5F0G7-F1
#
_cell.length_a   1.000
_cell.length_b   1.000
_cell.length_c   1.000
_cell.angle_alpha   90.00
_cell.angle_beta   90.00
_cell.angle_gamma   90.00
#
_symmetry.space_group_name_H-M   'P 1'
#
loop_
_entity.id
_entity.type
_entity.pdbx_description
1 polymer ?
#
loop_
_entity_poly.entity_id
_entity_poly.type
_entity_poly.pdbx_seq_one_letter_code
_entity_poly.pdbx_strand_id
1 'polypeptide(L)'
;MLQAPVLIAVSLLYLGLLFAVAWWGDRRADRGRSLIDSPTIYALSMAVYCTTWTFYGSVGRAAVSGIGFLPVYLGPTLVMALGWFILLKMIRIVKANRITSIADFISSRYGKSHLLGGLVTIIAVVGIVPYIALQLKAVSSTVGLLLSYPEIVMPHRSPTMSVAADISFYIALILAAFTIVFGTRHLDATERHEGMVAAIALESGVKLVAFIAVGVFVTYGMYGGFGDIFEHLATHPELQRLATAIPSGQGYTGWFSLIVLSALAVLFLPRQFQVAVVENVNESHLRRAAWLFPLYLLLI
;
A
#
# COMPACT_ATOMS: atom_id res chain seq x y z
N MET A 1 27.19 7.77 10.47
CA MET A 1 26.45 8.64 9.53
C MET A 1 26.12 7.81 8.30
N LEU A 2 24.83 7.67 7.94
CA LEU A 2 24.47 7.05 6.66
C LEU A 2 24.77 8.07 5.56
N GLN A 3 25.80 7.82 4.76
CA GLN A 3 26.16 8.73 3.68
C GLN A 3 25.12 8.63 2.54
N ALA A 4 24.82 9.75 1.86
CA ALA A 4 23.88 9.78 0.74
C ALA A 4 24.16 8.72 -0.35
N PRO A 5 25.43 8.43 -0.74
CA PRO A 5 25.72 7.38 -1.71
C PRO A 5 25.28 5.98 -1.23
N VAL A 6 25.38 5.68 0.07
CA VAL A 6 24.94 4.40 0.63
C VAL A 6 23.43 4.27 0.54
N LEU A 7 22.68 5.31 0.91
CA LEU A 7 21.23 5.31 0.83
C LEU A 7 20.74 5.15 -0.61
N ILE A 8 21.34 5.88 -1.55
CA ILE A 8 21.03 5.78 -2.98
C ILE A 8 21.38 4.38 -3.51
N ALA A 9 22.57 3.85 -3.19
CA ALA A 9 22.99 2.54 -3.65
C ALA A 9 22.09 1.41 -3.13
N VAL A 10 21.72 1.44 -1.84
CA VAL A 10 20.81 0.45 -1.25
C VAL A 10 19.42 0.57 -1.87
N SER A 11 18.92 1.78 -2.10
CA SER A 11 17.61 2.01 -2.73
C SER A 11 17.59 1.51 -4.17
N LEU A 12 18.63 1.79 -4.95
CA LEU A 12 18.77 1.32 -6.33
C LEU A 12 18.95 -0.20 -6.39
N LEU A 13 19.71 -0.80 -5.47
CA LEU A 13 19.88 -2.25 -5.38
C LEU A 13 18.55 -2.93 -5.04
N TYR A 14 17.78 -2.38 -4.11
CA TYR A 14 16.47 -2.90 -3.75
C TYR A 14 15.47 -2.77 -4.91
N LEU A 15 15.42 -1.62 -5.59
CA LEU A 15 14.61 -1.46 -6.81
C LEU A 15 15.05 -2.42 -7.92
N GLY A 16 16.36 -2.61 -8.10
CA GLY A 16 16.93 -3.57 -9.03
C GLY A 16 16.55 -5.02 -8.69
N LEU A 17 16.50 -5.37 -7.41
CA LEU A 17 16.04 -6.68 -6.93
C LEU A 17 14.56 -6.90 -7.24
N LEU A 18 13.69 -5.93 -6.91
CA LEU A 18 12.26 -6.00 -7.24
C LEU A 18 12.06 -6.15 -8.75
N PHE A 19 12.84 -5.41 -9.54
CA PHE A 19 12.83 -5.52 -10.99
C PHE A 19 13.31 -6.90 -11.48
N ALA A 20 14.39 -7.43 -10.92
CA ALA A 20 14.88 -8.76 -11.26
C ALA A 20 13.83 -9.84 -10.96
N VAL A 21 13.09 -9.70 -9.86
CA VAL A 21 11.97 -10.59 -9.52
C VAL A 21 10.80 -10.43 -10.49
N ALA A 22 10.46 -9.19 -10.88
CA ALA A 22 9.43 -8.96 -11.89
C ALA A 22 9.78 -9.62 -13.22
N TRP A 23 10.99 -9.36 -13.73
CA TRP A 23 11.49 -9.94 -14.98
C TRP A 23 11.57 -11.47 -14.92
N TRP A 24 11.99 -12.02 -13.78
CA TRP A 24 12.00 -13.46 -13.57
C TRP A 24 10.59 -14.06 -13.52
N GLY A 25 9.63 -13.35 -12.92
CA GLY A 25 8.22 -13.71 -12.89
C GLY A 25 7.63 -13.80 -14.30
N ASP A 26 7.81 -12.75 -15.11
CA ASP A 26 7.37 -12.72 -16.51
C ASP A 26 7.98 -13.87 -17.33
N ARG A 27 9.31 -14.03 -17.28
CA ARG A 27 10.01 -15.09 -18.03
C ARG A 27 9.59 -16.50 -17.62
N ARG A 28 9.12 -16.68 -16.38
CA ARG A 28 8.61 -17.97 -15.89
C ARG A 28 7.16 -18.21 -16.31
N ALA A 29 6.35 -17.15 -16.39
CA ALA A 29 5.01 -17.17 -16.96
C ALA A 29 5.05 -17.62 -18.44
N ASP A 30 5.96 -17.03 -19.24
CA ASP A 30 6.17 -17.38 -20.65
C ASP A 30 6.53 -18.86 -20.86
N ARG A 31 7.15 -19.48 -19.84
CA ARG A 31 7.52 -20.91 -19.83
C ARG A 31 6.40 -21.82 -19.31
N GLY A 32 5.18 -21.29 -19.13
CA GLY A 32 4.02 -22.02 -18.62
C GLY A 32 4.07 -22.35 -17.13
N ARG A 33 4.97 -21.72 -16.35
CA ARG A 33 5.14 -21.96 -14.91
C ARG A 33 4.78 -20.72 -14.09
N SER A 34 3.56 -20.22 -14.28
CA SER A 34 3.05 -19.00 -13.65
C SER A 34 3.23 -19.01 -12.12
N LEU A 35 3.83 -17.95 -11.57
CA LEU A 35 3.96 -17.76 -10.13
C LEU A 35 2.64 -17.26 -9.52
N ILE A 36 1.85 -16.53 -10.30
CA ILE A 36 0.57 -15.99 -9.85
C ILE A 36 -0.53 -17.05 -9.79
N ASP A 37 -0.28 -18.25 -10.33
CA ASP A 37 -1.09 -19.45 -10.08
C ASP A 37 -1.01 -19.90 -8.59
N SER A 38 -0.07 -19.36 -7.83
CA SER A 38 -0.04 -19.55 -6.37
C SER A 38 -1.05 -18.63 -5.67
N PRO A 39 -2.04 -19.19 -4.94
CA PRO A 39 -2.98 -18.39 -4.16
C PRO A 39 -2.31 -17.51 -3.10
N THR A 40 -1.13 -17.90 -2.62
CA THR A 40 -0.37 -17.14 -1.61
C THR A 40 0.27 -15.89 -2.20
N ILE A 41 0.80 -15.98 -3.43
CA ILE A 41 1.40 -14.82 -4.12
C ILE A 41 0.31 -13.80 -4.42
N TYR A 42 -0.86 -14.26 -4.88
CA TYR A 42 -2.04 -13.41 -5.05
C TYR A 42 -2.51 -12.76 -3.73
N ALA A 43 -2.52 -13.50 -2.61
CA ALA A 43 -2.88 -12.91 -1.33
C ALA A 43 -1.87 -11.85 -0.85
N LEU A 44 -0.57 -12.09 -1.04
CA LEU A 44 0.49 -11.15 -0.70
C LEU A 44 0.50 -9.93 -1.62
N SER A 45 0.10 -10.06 -2.89
CA SER A 45 -0.01 -8.92 -3.78
C SER A 45 -1.15 -7.98 -3.40
N MET A 46 -2.23 -8.48 -2.78
CA MET A 46 -3.30 -7.63 -2.23
C MET A 46 -2.78 -6.64 -1.16
N ALA A 47 -1.64 -6.91 -0.53
CA ALA A 47 -0.97 -5.99 0.40
C ALA A 47 -0.32 -4.77 -0.26
N VAL A 48 -0.50 -4.56 -1.58
CA VAL A 48 -0.35 -3.24 -2.22
C VAL A 48 -1.25 -2.17 -1.59
N TYR A 49 -2.28 -2.59 -0.84
CA TYR A 49 -3.06 -1.72 0.04
C TYR A 49 -2.18 -0.99 1.08
N CYS A 50 -1.15 -1.66 1.61
CA CYS A 50 -0.24 -1.17 2.63
C CYS A 50 0.89 -0.34 2.01
N THR A 51 0.69 0.98 1.97
CA THR A 51 1.63 1.93 1.36
C THR A 51 2.40 2.73 2.41
N THR A 52 3.06 3.83 2.03
CA THR A 52 3.71 4.75 3.00
C THR A 52 2.74 5.22 4.10
N TRP A 53 1.42 5.17 3.86
CA TRP A 53 0.41 5.44 4.88
C TRP A 53 0.46 4.45 6.06
N THR A 54 0.79 3.18 5.84
CA THR A 54 0.97 2.20 6.91
C THR A 54 2.15 2.57 7.80
N PHE A 55 3.26 3.00 7.19
CA PHE A 55 4.47 3.39 7.92
C PHE A 55 4.30 4.70 8.70
N TYR A 56 3.79 5.75 8.05
CA TYR A 56 3.71 7.08 8.65
C TYR A 56 2.34 7.38 9.24
N GLY A 57 1.28 7.07 8.50
CA GLY A 57 -0.09 7.38 8.88
C GLY A 57 -0.58 6.52 10.05
N SER A 58 -0.40 5.21 10.01
CA SER A 58 -0.85 4.33 11.10
C SER A 58 -0.05 4.54 12.38
N VAL A 59 1.28 4.63 12.30
CA VAL A 59 2.12 4.90 13.47
C VAL A 59 1.83 6.29 14.04
N GLY A 60 1.71 7.32 13.18
CA GLY A 60 1.35 8.68 13.62
C GLY A 60 -0.03 8.74 14.26
N ARG A 61 -1.03 8.02 13.71
CA ARG A 61 -2.35 7.89 14.34
C ARG A 61 -2.28 7.12 15.64
N ALA A 62 -1.48 6.05 15.75
CA ALA A 62 -1.31 5.34 17.01
C ALA A 62 -0.73 6.26 18.11
N ALA A 63 0.25 7.09 17.76
CA ALA A 63 0.88 8.02 18.69
C ALA A 63 -0.04 9.14 19.19
N VAL A 64 -1.02 9.57 18.38
CA VAL A 64 -1.91 10.69 18.71
C VAL A 64 -3.29 10.21 19.21
N SER A 65 -3.82 9.15 18.61
CA SER A 65 -5.19 8.67 18.79
C SER A 65 -5.28 7.19 19.18
N GLY A 66 -4.20 6.56 19.66
CA GLY A 66 -4.23 5.18 20.14
C GLY A 66 -4.80 4.22 19.09
N ILE A 67 -5.92 3.56 19.39
CA ILE A 67 -6.55 2.61 18.44
C ILE A 67 -7.27 3.25 17.23
N GLY A 68 -7.14 4.57 17.03
CA GLY A 68 -7.71 5.30 15.90
C GLY A 68 -7.16 4.89 14.52
N PHE A 69 -6.06 4.13 14.45
CA PHE A 69 -5.55 3.59 13.19
C PHE A 69 -6.28 2.32 12.73
N LEU A 70 -6.84 1.52 13.66
CA LEU A 70 -7.44 0.21 13.39
C LEU A 70 -8.52 0.19 12.28
N PRO A 71 -9.40 1.19 12.13
CA PRO A 71 -10.40 1.22 11.06
C PRO A 71 -9.84 0.97 9.66
N VAL A 72 -8.61 1.42 9.42
CA VAL A 72 -7.94 1.28 8.13
C VAL A 72 -7.65 -0.18 7.79
N TYR A 73 -7.48 -1.02 8.80
CA TYR A 73 -7.22 -2.46 8.67
C TYR A 73 -8.50 -3.28 8.84
N LEU A 74 -9.42 -2.84 9.71
CA LEU A 74 -10.70 -3.49 9.96
C LEU A 74 -11.64 -3.41 8.75
N GLY A 75 -11.73 -2.26 8.05
CA GLY A 75 -12.57 -2.12 6.86
C GLY A 75 -12.28 -3.17 5.79
N PRO A 76 -11.02 -3.28 5.30
CA PRO A 76 -10.63 -4.32 4.36
C PRO A 76 -10.80 -5.74 4.91
N THR A 77 -10.53 -5.95 6.20
CA THR A 77 -10.75 -7.24 6.87
C THR A 77 -12.21 -7.66 6.82
N LEU A 78 -13.14 -6.74 7.09
CA LEU A 78 -14.59 -6.98 6.99
C LEU A 78 -15.02 -7.24 5.54
N VAL A 79 -14.43 -6.54 4.57
CA VAL A 79 -14.69 -6.81 3.15
C VAL A 79 -14.26 -8.23 2.78
N MET A 80 -13.13 -8.72 3.27
CA MET A 80 -12.72 -10.10 3.00
C MET A 80 -13.52 -11.14 3.78
N ALA A 81 -13.86 -10.86 5.04
CA ALA A 81 -14.61 -11.79 5.88
C ALA A 81 -16.07 -11.91 5.44
N LEU A 82 -16.73 -10.79 5.16
CA LEU A 82 -18.17 -10.71 4.90
C LEU A 82 -18.50 -10.44 3.43
N GLY A 83 -17.64 -9.68 2.73
CA GLY A 83 -17.91 -9.16 1.39
C GLY A 83 -17.13 -9.85 0.26
N TRP A 84 -16.45 -10.98 0.49
CA TRP A 84 -15.61 -11.62 -0.54
C TRP A 84 -16.40 -12.00 -1.80
N PHE A 85 -17.70 -12.29 -1.69
CA PHE A 85 -18.57 -12.56 -2.84
C PHE A 85 -18.70 -11.34 -3.77
N ILE A 86 -18.53 -10.11 -3.27
CA ILE A 86 -18.53 -8.89 -4.08
C ILE A 86 -17.29 -8.91 -4.98
N LEU A 87 -16.12 -9.17 -4.42
CA LEU A 87 -14.87 -9.33 -5.17
C LEU A 87 -14.98 -10.46 -6.20
N LEU A 88 -15.57 -11.59 -5.82
CA LEU A 88 -15.79 -12.70 -6.75
C LEU A 88 -16.64 -12.30 -7.96
N LYS A 89 -17.74 -11.55 -7.72
CA LYS A 89 -18.59 -11.03 -8.81
C LYS A 89 -17.84 -10.03 -9.68
N MET A 90 -17.03 -9.15 -9.08
CA MET A 90 -16.20 -8.18 -9.82
C MET A 90 -15.22 -8.92 -10.74
N ILE A 91 -14.50 -9.94 -10.22
CA ILE A 91 -13.55 -10.75 -11.00
C ILE A 91 -14.24 -11.42 -12.19
N ARG A 92 -15.41 -12.04 -11.97
CA ARG A 92 -16.18 -12.68 -13.05
C ARG A 92 -16.58 -11.72 -14.15
N ILE A 93 -17.09 -10.53 -13.78
CA ILE A 93 -17.52 -9.51 -14.74
C ILE A 93 -16.31 -8.99 -15.53
N VAL A 94 -15.20 -8.73 -14.85
CA VAL A 94 -13.95 -8.26 -15.47
C VAL A 94 -13.44 -9.27 -16.49
N LYS A 95 -13.39 -10.55 -16.13
CA LYS A 95 -12.97 -11.64 -17.03
C LYS A 95 -13.91 -11.81 -18.22
N ALA A 96 -15.23 -11.80 -17.98
CA ALA A 96 -16.23 -11.99 -19.02
C ALA A 96 -16.23 -10.84 -20.05
N ASN A 97 -15.95 -9.61 -19.62
CA ASN A 97 -16.01 -8.42 -20.48
C ASN A 97 -14.63 -7.90 -20.92
N ARG A 98 -13.53 -8.56 -20.52
CA ARG A 98 -12.14 -8.15 -20.79
C ARG A 98 -11.86 -6.71 -20.33
N ILE A 99 -12.38 -6.36 -19.15
CA ILE A 99 -12.22 -5.03 -18.56
C ILE A 99 -10.79 -4.88 -18.00
N THR A 100 -10.14 -3.75 -18.25
CA THR A 100 -8.76 -3.50 -17.80
C THR A 100 -8.65 -2.40 -16.75
N SER A 101 -9.74 -1.70 -16.41
CA SER A 101 -9.72 -0.61 -15.43
C SER A 101 -11.04 -0.47 -14.66
N ILE A 102 -11.00 0.23 -13.53
CA ILE A 102 -12.21 0.58 -12.75
C ILE A 102 -13.18 1.46 -13.55
N ALA A 103 -12.66 2.33 -14.43
CA ALA A 103 -13.47 3.21 -15.26
C ALA A 103 -14.28 2.43 -16.30
N ASP A 104 -13.64 1.45 -16.93
CA ASP A 104 -14.28 0.53 -17.86
C ASP A 104 -15.23 -0.44 -17.14
N PHE A 105 -14.88 -0.86 -15.92
CA PHE A 105 -15.79 -1.62 -15.07
C PHE A 105 -17.10 -0.89 -14.83
N ILE A 106 -17.03 0.38 -14.45
CA ILE A 106 -18.21 1.20 -14.21
C ILE A 106 -18.95 1.47 -15.52
N SER A 107 -18.26 1.83 -16.61
CA SER A 107 -18.91 2.13 -17.90
C SER A 107 -19.65 0.92 -18.49
N SER A 108 -19.08 -0.29 -18.37
CA SER A 108 -19.66 -1.53 -18.91
C SER A 108 -21.03 -1.85 -18.31
N ARG A 109 -21.27 -1.45 -17.06
CA ARG A 109 -22.55 -1.62 -16.38
C ARG A 109 -23.66 -0.73 -16.95
N TYR A 110 -23.30 0.36 -17.61
CA TYR A 110 -24.23 1.34 -18.21
C TYR A 110 -24.14 1.32 -19.74
N GLY A 111 -24.08 0.12 -20.34
CA GLY A 111 -24.08 -0.05 -21.79
C GLY A 111 -22.80 0.44 -22.49
N LYS A 112 -21.65 0.38 -21.79
CA LYS A 112 -20.35 0.88 -22.27
C LYS A 112 -20.36 2.38 -22.62
N SER A 113 -21.07 3.18 -21.81
CA SER A 113 -21.12 4.63 -21.99
C SER A 113 -19.73 5.28 -21.91
N HIS A 114 -19.25 5.82 -23.03
CA HIS A 114 -17.97 6.53 -23.12
C HIS A 114 -17.92 7.77 -22.23
N LEU A 115 -19.04 8.50 -22.09
CA LEU A 115 -19.13 9.67 -21.21
C LEU A 115 -18.91 9.31 -19.75
N LEU A 116 -19.54 8.22 -19.29
CA LEU A 116 -19.37 7.76 -17.91
C LEU A 116 -17.96 7.25 -17.66
N GLY A 117 -17.41 6.47 -18.60
CA GLY A 117 -16.01 6.01 -18.52
C GLY A 117 -15.01 7.17 -18.48
N GLY A 118 -15.20 8.19 -19.31
CA GLY A 118 -14.39 9.41 -19.31
C GLY A 118 -14.48 10.17 -17.99
N LEU A 119 -15.68 10.36 -17.45
CA LEU A 119 -15.89 11.04 -16.16
C LEU A 119 -15.18 10.30 -15.02
N VAL A 120 -15.36 8.97 -14.92
CA VAL A 120 -14.69 8.16 -13.89
C VAL A 120 -13.18 8.23 -14.04
N THR A 121 -12.66 8.25 -15.27
CA THR A 121 -11.23 8.37 -15.55
C THR A 121 -10.69 9.71 -15.05
N ILE A 122 -11.36 10.82 -15.35
CA ILE A 122 -10.97 12.15 -14.86
C ILE A 122 -10.96 12.19 -13.33
N ILE A 123 -12.02 11.69 -12.68
CA ILE A 123 -12.11 11.65 -11.21
C ILE A 123 -10.97 10.81 -10.63
N ALA A 124 -10.68 9.63 -11.21
CA ALA A 124 -9.61 8.75 -10.75
C ALA A 124 -8.23 9.41 -10.91
N VAL A 125 -7.96 10.06 -12.05
CA VAL A 125 -6.71 10.78 -12.30
C VAL A 125 -6.54 11.93 -11.31
N VAL A 126 -7.55 12.80 -11.18
CA VAL A 126 -7.52 13.94 -10.25
C VAL A 126 -7.35 13.47 -8.80
N GLY A 127 -7.95 12.34 -8.42
CA GLY A 127 -7.79 11.75 -7.08
C GLY A 127 -6.41 11.11 -6.84
N ILE A 128 -5.79 10.54 -7.87
CA ILE A 128 -4.48 9.88 -7.76
C ILE A 128 -3.34 10.90 -7.68
N VAL A 129 -3.43 12.05 -8.34
CA VAL A 129 -2.36 13.08 -8.32
C VAL A 129 -1.97 13.50 -6.89
N PRO A 130 -2.88 13.97 -6.02
CA PRO A 130 -2.52 14.34 -4.66
C PRO A 130 -2.09 13.12 -3.84
N TYR A 131 -2.61 11.93 -4.14
CA TYR A 131 -2.18 10.71 -3.50
C TYR A 131 -0.70 10.40 -3.79
N ILE A 132 -0.27 10.45 -5.06
CA ILE A 132 1.13 10.28 -5.45
C ILE A 132 2.00 11.37 -4.81
N ALA A 133 1.54 12.63 -4.79
CA ALA A 133 2.26 13.72 -4.15
C ALA A 133 2.51 13.45 -2.65
N LEU A 134 1.53 12.89 -1.92
CA LEU A 134 1.71 12.48 -0.53
C LEU A 134 2.71 11.33 -0.39
N GLN A 135 2.70 10.34 -1.29
CA GLN A 135 3.69 9.25 -1.27
C GLN A 135 5.11 9.80 -1.53
N LEU A 136 5.28 10.70 -2.50
CA LEU A 136 6.57 11.34 -2.80
C LEU A 136 7.09 12.17 -1.62
N LYS A 137 6.20 12.92 -0.95
CA LYS A 137 6.54 13.67 0.27
C LYS A 137 7.02 12.73 1.39
N ALA A 138 6.38 11.58 1.57
CA ALA A 138 6.81 10.61 2.58
C ALA A 138 8.22 10.07 2.28
N VAL A 139 8.49 9.70 1.02
CA VAL A 139 9.82 9.23 0.60
C VAL A 139 10.88 10.30 0.82
N SER A 140 10.65 11.54 0.37
CA SER A 140 11.63 12.61 0.53
C SER A 140 11.86 12.99 1.98
N SER A 141 10.82 12.97 2.82
CA SER A 141 10.95 13.20 4.26
C SER A 141 11.79 12.08 4.91
N THR A 142 11.60 10.83 4.50
CA THR A 142 12.41 9.68 4.97
C THR A 142 13.89 9.89 4.65
N VAL A 143 14.19 10.24 3.39
CA VAL A 143 15.56 10.48 2.94
C VAL A 143 16.19 11.64 3.71
N GLY A 144 15.48 12.75 3.89
CA GLY A 144 15.94 13.88 4.69
C GLY A 144 16.27 13.48 6.13
N LEU A 145 15.38 12.75 6.80
CA LEU A 145 15.59 12.26 8.16
C LEU A 145 16.82 11.34 8.29
N LEU A 146 17.05 10.46 7.31
CA LEU A 146 18.20 9.53 7.33
C LEU A 146 19.53 10.26 7.08
N LEU A 147 19.53 11.31 6.25
CA LEU A 147 20.72 12.11 5.97
C LEU A 147 21.09 13.07 7.11
N SER A 148 20.10 13.56 7.85
CA SER A 148 20.29 14.46 8.98
C SER A 148 20.67 13.73 10.28
N TYR A 149 20.63 12.39 10.32
CA TYR A 149 21.01 11.61 11.50
C TYR A 149 22.44 11.94 11.99
N PRO A 150 22.66 12.22 13.29
CA PRO A 150 21.79 11.91 14.43
C PRO A 150 20.73 12.97 14.78
N GLU A 151 20.72 14.11 14.10
CA GLU A 151 19.70 15.15 14.33
C GLU A 151 18.37 14.74 13.68
N ILE A 152 17.43 14.26 14.49
CA ILE A 152 16.07 13.90 14.04
C ILE A 152 15.24 15.18 13.90
N VAL A 153 15.52 15.96 12.86
CA VAL A 153 14.80 17.20 12.56
C VAL A 153 13.95 16.97 11.32
N MET A 154 12.64 17.25 11.41
CA MET A 154 11.79 17.21 10.22
C MET A 154 12.31 18.21 9.19
N PRO A 155 12.58 17.79 7.93
CA PRO A 155 13.06 18.70 6.91
C PRO A 155 12.08 19.85 6.71
N HIS A 156 12.49 21.09 7.00
CA HIS A 156 11.66 22.26 6.78
C HIS A 156 11.84 22.71 5.33
N ARG A 157 10.80 22.56 4.51
CA ARG A 157 10.79 23.18 3.17
C ARG A 157 10.47 24.65 3.32
N SER A 158 11.45 25.51 3.01
CA SER A 158 11.13 26.92 2.78
C SER A 158 10.35 27.06 1.47
N PRO A 159 9.26 27.84 1.43
CA PRO A 159 8.55 28.15 0.18
C PRO A 159 9.42 28.89 -0.84
N THR A 160 10.60 29.39 -0.44
CA THR A 160 11.59 30.05 -1.31
C THR A 160 12.71 29.13 -1.80
N MET A 161 12.73 27.85 -1.44
CA MET A 161 13.72 26.91 -1.97
C MET A 161 13.54 26.71 -3.47
N SER A 162 14.65 26.77 -4.22
CA SER A 162 14.62 26.46 -5.64
C SER A 162 14.27 24.99 -5.85
N VAL A 163 13.55 24.69 -6.94
CA VAL A 163 13.18 23.30 -7.31
C VAL A 163 14.42 22.42 -7.47
N ALA A 164 15.53 22.99 -7.94
CA ALA A 164 16.81 22.30 -8.09
C ALA A 164 17.48 21.97 -6.74
N ALA A 165 17.13 22.63 -5.64
CA ALA A 165 17.61 22.30 -4.31
C ALA A 165 16.71 21.27 -3.59
N ASP A 166 15.56 20.91 -4.18
CA ASP A 166 14.60 19.99 -3.57
C ASP A 166 14.93 18.54 -3.94
N ILE A 167 15.40 17.77 -2.95
CA ILE A 167 15.70 16.35 -3.12
C ILE A 167 14.51 15.55 -3.67
N SER A 168 13.29 16.00 -3.40
CA SER A 168 12.07 15.32 -3.86
C SER A 168 11.88 15.44 -5.36
N PHE A 169 12.41 16.50 -5.98
CA PHE A 169 12.42 16.66 -7.44
C PHE A 169 13.29 15.58 -8.09
N TYR A 170 14.49 15.35 -7.56
CA TYR A 170 15.38 14.29 -8.05
C TYR A 170 14.81 12.89 -7.79
N ILE A 171 14.22 12.65 -6.62
CA ILE A 171 13.52 11.38 -6.33
C ILE A 171 12.38 11.17 -7.33
N ALA A 172 11.58 12.20 -7.62
CA ALA A 172 10.52 12.12 -8.61
C ALA A 172 11.05 11.83 -10.02
N LEU A 173 12.18 12.44 -10.42
CA LEU A 173 12.82 12.21 -11.71
C LEU A 173 13.33 10.77 -11.83
N ILE A 174 13.95 10.23 -10.77
CA ILE A 174 14.41 8.84 -10.72
C ILE A 174 13.21 7.89 -10.82
N LEU A 175 12.14 8.13 -10.05
CA LEU A 175 10.92 7.33 -10.12
C LEU A 175 10.23 7.43 -11.48
N ALA A 176 10.22 8.61 -12.11
CA ALA A 176 9.69 8.81 -13.46
C ALA A 176 10.52 8.05 -14.51
N ALA A 177 11.85 8.19 -14.47
CA ALA A 177 12.74 7.45 -15.36
C ALA A 177 12.58 5.94 -15.18
N PHE A 178 12.53 5.46 -13.93
CA PHE A 178 12.26 4.07 -13.61
C PHE A 178 10.90 3.61 -14.16
N THR A 179 9.85 4.40 -13.96
CA THR A 179 8.50 4.13 -14.47
C THR A 179 8.46 4.11 -16.00
N ILE A 180 9.21 4.98 -16.68
CA ILE A 180 9.28 4.99 -18.16
C ILE A 180 10.02 3.75 -18.66
N VAL A 181 11.19 3.44 -18.11
CA VAL A 181 11.99 2.28 -18.52
C VAL A 181 11.22 0.97 -18.31
N PHE A 182 10.41 0.90 -17.26
CA PHE A 182 9.60 -0.28 -16.96
C PHE A 182 8.26 -0.28 -17.72
N GLY A 183 7.55 0.84 -17.71
CA GLY A 183 6.20 0.98 -18.25
C GLY A 183 6.14 1.01 -19.78
N THR A 184 7.20 1.43 -20.47
CA THR A 184 7.25 1.38 -21.94
C THR A 184 7.67 0.00 -22.47
N ARG A 185 8.10 -0.92 -21.59
CA ARG A 185 8.55 -2.26 -21.99
C ARG A 185 7.40 -3.24 -22.26
N HIS A 186 6.19 -2.92 -21.81
CA HIS A 186 4.97 -3.69 -22.02
C HIS A 186 3.98 -2.84 -22.84
N LEU A 187 4.24 -2.74 -24.15
CA LEU A 187 3.43 -1.97 -25.11
C LEU A 187 2.04 -2.57 -25.38
N ASP A 188 1.78 -3.81 -24.92
CA ASP A 188 0.47 -4.44 -24.99
C ASP A 188 -0.27 -4.32 -23.65
N ALA A 189 -1.20 -3.37 -23.57
CA ALA A 189 -2.15 -3.21 -22.46
C ALA A 189 -3.09 -4.42 -22.25
N THR A 190 -2.93 -5.47 -23.06
CA THR A 190 -3.62 -6.76 -23.01
C THR A 190 -2.78 -7.89 -22.40
N GLU A 191 -1.47 -7.69 -22.21
CA GLU A 191 -0.60 -8.68 -21.57
C GLU A 191 -0.70 -8.60 -20.05
N ARG A 192 -0.67 -9.77 -19.41
CA ARG A 192 -0.82 -9.93 -17.96
C ARG A 192 0.48 -9.54 -17.27
N HIS A 193 0.40 -8.76 -16.20
CA HIS A 193 1.61 -8.29 -15.51
C HIS A 193 1.99 -9.24 -14.37
N GLU A 194 2.28 -10.50 -14.69
CA GLU A 194 2.62 -11.51 -13.68
C GLU A 194 3.85 -11.10 -12.85
N GLY A 195 4.84 -10.48 -13.49
CA GLY A 195 6.03 -9.94 -12.87
C GLY A 195 5.72 -8.81 -11.88
N MET A 196 4.78 -7.92 -12.18
CA MET A 196 4.36 -6.87 -11.25
C MET A 196 3.75 -7.48 -9.97
N VAL A 197 2.88 -8.48 -10.12
CA VAL A 197 2.26 -9.18 -8.98
C VAL A 197 3.31 -9.88 -8.11
N ALA A 198 4.30 -10.53 -8.74
CA ALA A 198 5.40 -11.18 -8.03
C ALA A 198 6.28 -10.19 -7.26
N ALA A 199 6.60 -9.04 -7.87
CA ALA A 199 7.37 -7.98 -7.20
C ALA A 199 6.63 -7.40 -6.00
N ILE A 200 5.33 -7.12 -6.14
CA ILE A 200 4.49 -6.66 -5.02
C ILE A 200 4.45 -7.70 -3.90
N ALA A 201 4.31 -8.99 -4.23
CA ALA A 201 4.29 -10.04 -3.22
C ALA A 201 5.62 -10.12 -2.44
N LEU A 202 6.76 -9.97 -3.11
CA LEU A 202 8.07 -9.88 -2.45
C LEU A 202 8.14 -8.65 -1.55
N GLU A 203 7.78 -7.48 -2.08
CA GLU A 203 7.78 -6.22 -1.34
C GLU A 203 6.92 -6.33 -0.07
N SER A 204 5.72 -6.91 -0.17
CA SER A 204 4.85 -7.19 0.97
C SER A 204 5.49 -8.13 1.99
N GLY A 205 6.21 -9.16 1.54
CA GLY A 205 7.00 -10.03 2.43
C GLY A 205 8.06 -9.25 3.21
N VAL A 206 8.82 -8.39 2.52
CA VAL A 206 9.84 -7.52 3.14
C VAL A 206 9.20 -6.56 4.15
N LYS A 207 8.07 -5.93 3.80
CA LYS A 207 7.32 -5.05 4.70
C LYS A 207 6.91 -5.78 5.97
N LEU A 208 6.31 -6.96 5.83
CA LEU A 208 5.83 -7.75 6.97
C LEU A 208 6.98 -8.10 7.92
N VAL A 209 8.10 -8.58 7.39
CA VAL A 209 9.29 -8.89 8.20
C VAL A 209 9.82 -7.63 8.90
N ALA A 210 9.86 -6.49 8.21
CA ALA A 210 10.32 -5.24 8.79
C ALA A 210 9.40 -4.75 9.94
N PHE A 211 8.08 -4.77 9.74
CA PHE A 211 7.12 -4.37 10.79
C PHE A 211 7.19 -5.29 12.00
N ILE A 212 7.23 -6.61 11.80
CA ILE A 212 7.36 -7.57 12.90
C ILE A 212 8.70 -7.37 13.63
N ALA A 213 9.81 -7.20 12.91
CA ALA A 213 11.12 -7.00 13.52
C ALA A 213 11.16 -5.72 14.36
N VAL A 214 10.61 -4.61 13.85
CA VAL A 214 10.51 -3.35 14.62
C VAL A 214 9.59 -3.52 15.82
N GLY A 215 8.44 -4.18 15.66
CA GLY A 215 7.51 -4.46 16.77
C GLY A 215 8.19 -5.27 17.88
N VAL A 216 8.86 -6.37 17.53
CA VAL A 216 9.62 -7.21 18.48
C VAL A 216 10.75 -6.42 19.14
N PHE A 217 11.50 -5.63 18.39
CA PHE A 217 12.58 -4.80 18.93
C PHE A 217 12.05 -3.77 19.93
N VAL A 218 10.95 -3.08 19.62
CA VAL A 218 10.33 -2.13 20.56
C VAL A 218 9.82 -2.89 21.79
N THR A 219 9.04 -3.95 21.60
CA THR A 219 8.38 -4.66 22.70
C THR A 219 9.35 -5.35 23.67
N TYR A 220 10.42 -5.95 23.19
CA TYR A 220 11.34 -6.76 24.01
C TYR A 220 12.77 -6.22 24.09
N GLY A 221 13.17 -5.36 23.16
CA GLY A 221 14.51 -4.74 23.15
C GLY A 221 14.53 -3.39 23.84
N MET A 222 13.47 -2.58 23.69
CA MET A 222 13.33 -1.29 24.38
C MET A 222 12.53 -1.38 25.68
N TYR A 223 11.52 -2.26 25.70
CA TYR A 223 10.66 -2.53 26.86
C TYR A 223 10.80 -3.97 27.34
N GLY A 224 10.33 -4.27 28.55
CA GLY A 224 10.34 -5.59 29.18
C GLY A 224 9.23 -6.54 28.69
N GLY A 225 8.63 -6.29 27.52
CA GLY A 225 7.47 -7.02 26.99
C GLY A 225 6.18 -6.20 27.00
N PHE A 226 5.07 -6.83 26.60
CA PHE A 226 3.76 -6.16 26.54
C PHE A 226 3.29 -5.63 27.90
N GLY A 227 3.52 -6.40 28.98
CA GLY A 227 3.10 -5.99 30.33
C GLY A 227 3.75 -4.66 30.76
N ASP A 228 5.05 -4.52 30.51
CA ASP A 228 5.81 -3.30 30.79
C ASP A 228 5.27 -2.10 30.00
N ILE A 229 4.93 -2.28 28.72
CA ILE A 229 4.31 -1.23 27.90
C ILE A 229 2.97 -0.78 28.50
N PHE A 230 2.10 -1.72 28.90
CA PHE A 230 0.79 -1.38 29.47
C PHE A 230 0.91 -0.77 30.87
N GLU A 231 1.92 -1.15 31.64
CA GLU A 231 2.24 -0.53 32.93
C GLU A 231 2.72 0.92 32.74
N HIS A 232 3.61 1.17 31.78
CA HIS A 232 4.02 2.53 31.39
C HIS A 232 2.81 3.37 30.95
N LEU A 233 1.90 2.80 30.17
CA LEU A 233 0.67 3.47 29.73
C LEU A 233 -0.27 3.79 30.91
N ALA A 234 -0.33 2.92 31.92
CA ALA A 234 -1.15 3.12 33.11
C ALA A 234 -0.57 4.16 34.09
N THR A 235 0.76 4.24 34.18
CA THR A 235 1.47 5.13 35.13
C THR A 235 1.65 6.57 34.61
N HIS A 236 1.49 6.81 33.30
CA HIS A 236 1.63 8.12 32.67
C HIS A 236 0.27 8.69 32.24
N PRO A 237 -0.31 9.65 32.97
CA PRO A 237 -1.66 10.19 32.70
C PRO A 237 -1.83 10.75 31.28
N GLU A 238 -0.79 11.31 30.68
CA GLU A 238 -0.80 11.83 29.32
C GLU A 238 -0.91 10.73 28.24
N LEU A 239 -0.54 9.50 28.56
CA LEU A 239 -0.65 8.33 27.68
C LEU A 239 -1.96 7.56 27.88
N GLN A 240 -2.58 7.66 29.06
CA GLN A 240 -3.87 7.02 29.34
C GLN A 240 -4.97 7.41 28.34
N ARG A 241 -4.90 8.62 27.77
CA ARG A 241 -5.82 9.04 26.69
C ARG A 241 -5.78 8.11 25.48
N LEU A 242 -4.62 7.53 25.16
CA LEU A 242 -4.43 6.59 24.05
C LEU A 242 -5.06 5.20 24.33
N ALA A 243 -5.24 4.86 25.60
CA ALA A 243 -5.88 3.63 26.07
C ALA A 243 -7.40 3.64 25.90
N THR A 244 -8.00 4.83 25.77
CA THR A 244 -9.45 4.94 25.62
C THR A 244 -9.88 4.39 24.25
N ALA A 245 -11.05 3.75 24.18
CA ALA A 245 -11.45 3.03 22.98
C ALA A 245 -11.63 3.92 21.74
N ILE A 246 -11.79 5.24 21.90
CA ILE A 246 -11.96 6.18 20.78
C ILE A 246 -11.28 7.52 21.08
N PRO A 247 -9.94 7.61 20.99
CA PRO A 247 -9.22 8.84 21.24
C PRO A 247 -9.22 9.70 19.98
N SER A 248 -10.37 10.24 19.60
CA SER A 248 -10.39 11.39 18.69
C SER A 248 -11.66 12.16 18.92
N GLY A 249 -11.58 13.49 18.89
CA GLY A 249 -12.75 14.39 18.95
C GLY A 249 -13.79 14.18 17.83
N GLN A 250 -13.70 13.10 17.04
CA GLN A 250 -14.69 12.66 16.06
C GLN A 250 -15.60 11.52 16.55
N GLY A 251 -15.34 10.92 17.71
CA GLY A 251 -16.20 9.91 18.34
C GLY A 251 -16.43 8.62 17.52
N TYR A 252 -17.42 7.82 17.94
CA TYR A 252 -17.82 6.56 17.30
C TYR A 252 -18.17 6.73 15.82
N THR A 253 -18.74 7.88 15.45
CA THR A 253 -19.14 8.19 14.07
C THR A 253 -17.94 8.33 13.15
N GLY A 254 -16.87 9.03 13.56
CA GLY A 254 -15.64 9.13 12.79
C GLY A 254 -14.95 7.78 12.61
N TRP A 255 -14.92 6.96 13.66
CA TRP A 255 -14.33 5.62 13.62
C TRP A 255 -15.09 4.68 12.67
N PHE A 256 -16.42 4.67 12.76
CA PHE A 256 -17.28 3.93 11.83
C PHE A 256 -17.13 4.43 10.39
N SER A 257 -17.09 5.75 10.18
CA SER A 257 -16.91 6.34 8.85
C SER A 257 -15.59 5.92 8.23
N LEU A 258 -14.50 5.84 9.01
CA LEU A 258 -13.21 5.34 8.55
C LEU A 258 -13.26 3.86 8.17
N ILE A 259 -13.99 3.02 8.91
CA ILE A 259 -14.18 1.60 8.53
C ILE A 259 -14.85 1.52 7.17
N VAL A 260 -15.96 2.25 6.98
CA VAL A 260 -16.70 2.26 5.72
C VAL A 260 -15.82 2.80 4.59
N LEU A 261 -15.12 3.91 4.80
CA LEU A 261 -14.22 4.48 3.80
C LEU A 261 -13.10 3.53 3.43
N SER A 262 -12.49 2.83 4.38
CA SER A 262 -11.44 1.85 4.11
C SER A 262 -11.95 0.58 3.44
N ALA A 263 -13.18 0.15 3.75
CA ALA A 263 -13.87 -0.91 3.04
C ALA A 263 -14.16 -0.53 1.56
N LEU A 264 -14.57 0.72 1.30
CA LEU A 264 -14.73 1.22 -0.06
C LEU A 264 -13.37 1.35 -0.77
N ALA A 265 -12.35 1.82 -0.05
CA ALA A 265 -11.01 2.01 -0.60
C ALA A 265 -10.39 0.69 -1.10
N VAL A 266 -10.55 -0.43 -0.37
CA VAL A 266 -10.01 -1.72 -0.82
C VAL A 266 -10.71 -2.24 -2.08
N LEU A 267 -11.95 -1.82 -2.34
CA LEU A 267 -12.73 -2.27 -3.50
C LEU A 267 -12.52 -1.38 -4.72
N PHE A 268 -12.45 -0.06 -4.51
CA PHE A 268 -12.59 0.92 -5.58
C PHE A 268 -11.34 1.75 -5.88
N LEU A 269 -10.28 1.66 -5.06
CA LEU A 269 -9.02 2.30 -5.41
C LEU A 269 -8.47 1.69 -6.70
N PRO A 270 -8.11 2.47 -7.73
CA PRO A 270 -7.71 1.95 -9.03
C PRO A 270 -6.56 0.93 -8.95
N ARG A 271 -5.53 1.22 -8.13
CA ARG A 271 -4.40 0.29 -7.92
C ARG A 271 -4.82 -1.02 -7.27
N GLN A 272 -5.76 -0.95 -6.32
CA GLN A 272 -6.22 -2.13 -5.58
C GLN A 272 -7.14 -2.97 -6.46
N PHE A 273 -8.02 -2.31 -7.22
CA PHE A 273 -8.85 -2.96 -8.22
C PHE A 273 -8.01 -3.66 -9.29
N GLN A 274 -6.94 -3.03 -9.77
CA GLN A 274 -6.02 -3.65 -10.73
C GLN A 274 -5.49 -4.98 -10.17
N VAL A 275 -4.88 -4.97 -8.99
CA VAL A 275 -4.23 -6.16 -8.43
C VAL A 275 -5.22 -7.20 -7.94
N ALA A 276 -6.31 -6.79 -7.28
CA ALA A 276 -7.28 -7.71 -6.68
C ALA A 276 -8.31 -8.25 -7.68
N VAL A 277 -8.55 -7.57 -8.80
CA VAL A 277 -9.61 -7.94 -9.74
C VAL A 277 -9.07 -8.23 -11.13
N VAL A 278 -8.32 -7.30 -11.72
CA VAL A 278 -7.84 -7.40 -13.12
C VAL A 278 -6.75 -8.46 -13.24
N GLU A 279 -5.77 -8.47 -12.34
CA GLU A 279 -4.63 -9.38 -12.37
C GLU A 279 -4.93 -10.77 -11.74
N ASN A 280 -6.17 -11.04 -11.30
CA ASN A 280 -6.53 -12.35 -10.76
C ASN A 280 -6.61 -13.41 -11.88
N VAL A 281 -5.74 -14.42 -11.86
CA VAL A 281 -5.80 -15.53 -12.83
C VAL A 281 -6.89 -16.56 -12.51
N ASN A 282 -7.10 -16.86 -11.23
CA ASN A 282 -7.99 -17.92 -10.79
C ASN A 282 -8.85 -17.46 -9.62
N GLU A 283 -10.17 -17.56 -9.78
CA GLU A 283 -11.15 -17.16 -8.77
C GLU A 283 -11.00 -17.94 -7.46
N SER A 284 -10.48 -19.18 -7.52
CA SER A 284 -10.22 -19.99 -6.33
C SER A 284 -9.17 -19.37 -5.40
N HIS A 285 -8.27 -18.53 -5.92
CA HIS A 285 -7.28 -17.83 -5.10
C HIS A 285 -7.91 -16.90 -4.08
N LEU A 286 -9.09 -16.37 -4.41
CA LEU A 286 -9.83 -15.50 -3.51
C LEU A 286 -10.20 -16.20 -2.21
N ARG A 287 -10.44 -17.54 -2.23
CA ARG A 287 -10.73 -18.29 -1.00
C ARG A 287 -9.57 -18.25 -0.02
N ARG A 288 -8.33 -18.35 -0.51
CA ARG A 288 -7.14 -18.28 0.34
C ARG A 288 -6.83 -16.85 0.73
N ALA A 289 -6.97 -15.90 -0.20
CA ALA A 289 -6.78 -14.48 0.07
C ALA A 289 -7.77 -13.93 1.11
N ALA A 290 -8.99 -14.46 1.18
CA ALA A 290 -10.00 -14.09 2.17
C ALA A 290 -9.53 -14.27 3.62
N TRP A 291 -8.56 -15.16 3.87
CA TRP A 291 -7.97 -15.37 5.19
C TRP A 291 -6.56 -14.80 5.30
N LEU A 292 -5.73 -15.01 4.27
CA LEU A 292 -4.34 -14.56 4.29
C LEU A 292 -4.20 -13.04 4.27
N PHE A 293 -5.07 -12.32 3.56
CA PHE A 293 -5.00 -10.86 3.52
C PHE A 293 -5.39 -10.24 4.87
N PRO A 294 -6.51 -10.62 5.53
CA PRO A 294 -6.77 -10.19 6.91
C PRO A 294 -5.67 -10.58 7.89
N LEU A 295 -5.11 -11.78 7.78
CA LEU A 295 -3.99 -12.20 8.63
C LEU A 295 -2.78 -11.31 8.41
N TYR A 296 -2.45 -10.96 7.17
CA TYR A 296 -1.39 -10.02 6.85
C TYR A 296 -1.65 -8.65 7.49
N LEU A 297 -2.88 -8.13 7.39
CA LEU A 297 -3.27 -6.85 8.00
C LEU A 297 -3.24 -6.88 9.54
N LEU A 298 -3.42 -8.05 10.15
CA LEU A 298 -3.34 -8.24 11.61
C LEU A 298 -1.89 -8.26 12.10
N LEU A 299 -0.96 -8.78 11.29
CA LEU A 299 0.44 -8.95 11.66
C LEU A 299 1.28 -7.67 11.54
N ILE A 300 0.81 -6.69 10.77
CA ILE A 300 1.45 -5.37 10.59
C ILE A 300 0.86 -4.33 11.55
#